data_AF-A0A8B9S1Z3-F1
#
_entry.id   AF-A0A8B9S1Z3-F1
#
_cell.length_a   1.000
_cell.length_b   1.000
_cell.length_c   1.000
_cell.angle_alpha   90.00
_cell.angle_beta   90.00
_cell.angle_gamma   90.00
#
_symmetry.space_group_name_H-M   'P 1'
#
loop_
_entity.id
_entity.type
_entity.pdbx_description
1 polymer ?
#
loop_
_entity_poly.entity_id
_entity_poly.type
_entity_poly.pdbx_seq_one_letter_code
_entity_poly.pdbx_strand_id
1 'polypeptide(L)'
;MMDESEELVEDLLTEYAIQLSIQESNAAKPPVSSSYNDRFIPPSEENRKIVTAIKQGQVFGLQDLVKKKYALDEADERGWFPLHEAAAQPIQQILEIVLDAIRRRSFQMVSTLIKHNCNIHQPCVKRWSAMHEAAKQGCKDIVSLLLKNGGNVNLQDGYGVTPLGVAAEHGHCDVLEHLIHKGGDVQALADDGASILFDAAGGGNPDCIALLLEYGGSGNVPNKAGLLPIHKAAYEGHYLALKYLIPVTSQTAVQKSGLSPLHSAADGQNLQCLELLIESDFDVNTLLAEHISDSYDDERKTALYFAVCNNDILCTEILLKAGANPNKDPLNCLLVAVRAGNHEIVRLLLSYGANVNCYFMLVNDTHFPSAIQYALNDEVMLRLLLNHGYNVEMCFDCMHQDIFGNSFVWSTPEEEILPGWTSSVIKDNPFCDFIAVPWLKHLAGKVVRIFIDYMDYVPLCTKIKFVLETQKEWPEIRQILDNPRPLKHLCRLKIRKLMGLRRLQKLSSMKKFPLPPVLKNYILYKEYDLYGEGIHLD
;
A
#
# COMPACT_ATOMS: atom_id res chain seq x y z
N MET A 1 11.14 -19.49 0.83
CA MET A 1 12.02 -20.38 0.06
C MET A 1 11.17 -20.85 -1.10
N MET A 2 11.26 -20.16 -2.24
CA MET A 2 10.71 -20.68 -3.49
C MET A 2 11.38 -22.01 -3.78
N ASP A 3 10.60 -22.96 -4.27
CA ASP A 3 11.06 -24.30 -4.60
C ASP A 3 12.03 -24.18 -5.78
N GLU A 4 13.24 -24.75 -5.69
CA GLU A 4 14.25 -24.73 -6.78
C GLU A 4 13.66 -25.28 -8.09
N SER A 5 12.56 -26.04 -8.03
CA SER A 5 11.84 -26.53 -9.21
C SER A 5 11.05 -25.44 -9.98
N GLU A 6 10.54 -24.40 -9.30
CA GLU A 6 9.77 -23.30 -9.91
C GLU A 6 10.69 -22.33 -10.67
N GLU A 7 11.86 -22.04 -10.10
CA GLU A 7 12.92 -21.19 -10.70
C GLU A 7 13.42 -21.79 -12.03
N LEU A 8 13.43 -23.12 -12.15
CA LEU A 8 13.92 -23.84 -13.32
C LEU A 8 12.89 -24.01 -14.46
N VAL A 9 11.58 -23.97 -14.14
CA VAL A 9 10.52 -23.89 -15.16
C VAL A 9 10.50 -22.49 -15.79
N GLU A 10 10.80 -21.47 -14.99
CA GLU A 10 10.95 -20.09 -15.43
C GLU A 10 12.12 -19.93 -16.42
N ASP A 11 13.25 -20.60 -16.19
CA ASP A 11 14.41 -20.66 -17.11
C ASP A 11 14.07 -21.25 -18.51
N LEU A 12 13.22 -22.28 -18.59
CA LEU A 12 12.79 -22.86 -19.88
C LEU A 12 11.85 -21.94 -20.67
N LEU A 13 10.88 -21.31 -19.99
CA LEU A 13 9.97 -20.33 -20.59
C LEU A 13 10.75 -19.09 -21.06
N THR A 14 11.80 -18.74 -20.32
CA THR A 14 12.75 -17.68 -20.60
C THR A 14 13.53 -17.91 -21.89
N GLU A 15 14.11 -19.10 -22.06
CA GLU A 15 14.83 -19.45 -23.29
C GLU A 15 13.92 -19.46 -24.52
N TYR A 16 12.67 -19.90 -24.37
CA TYR A 16 11.67 -19.86 -25.43
C TYR A 16 11.28 -18.42 -25.81
N ALA A 17 11.18 -17.50 -24.84
CA ALA A 17 10.88 -16.08 -25.09
C ALA A 17 12.01 -15.35 -25.84
N ILE A 18 13.29 -15.61 -25.49
CA ILE A 18 14.45 -15.08 -26.25
C ILE A 18 14.42 -15.65 -27.68
N GLN A 19 14.15 -16.95 -27.83
CA GLN A 19 14.07 -17.60 -29.13
C GLN A 19 12.94 -17.03 -29.99
N LEU A 20 11.73 -16.89 -29.45
CA LEU A 20 10.58 -16.31 -30.17
C LEU A 20 10.88 -14.88 -30.61
N SER A 21 11.46 -14.06 -29.73
CA SER A 21 11.85 -12.69 -30.06
C SER A 21 12.84 -12.64 -31.24
N ILE A 22 13.80 -13.57 -31.28
CA ILE A 22 14.76 -13.70 -32.39
C ILE A 22 14.08 -14.29 -33.65
N GLN A 23 13.13 -15.20 -33.52
CA GLN A 23 12.43 -15.81 -34.67
C GLN A 23 11.41 -14.86 -35.32
N GLU A 24 10.66 -14.10 -34.53
CA GLU A 24 9.72 -13.06 -34.97
C GLU A 24 10.43 -11.99 -35.82
N SER A 25 11.70 -11.70 -35.51
CA SER A 25 12.53 -10.80 -36.32
C SER A 25 12.69 -11.22 -37.78
N ASN A 26 12.63 -12.53 -38.04
CA ASN A 26 12.76 -13.10 -39.38
C ASN A 26 11.42 -13.21 -40.11
N ALA A 27 10.29 -13.14 -39.40
CA ALA A 27 8.96 -13.47 -39.93
C ALA A 27 8.18 -12.27 -40.51
N ALA A 28 8.72 -11.04 -40.48
CA ALA A 28 8.03 -9.84 -40.96
C ALA A 28 7.97 -9.73 -42.51
N LYS A 29 7.12 -10.58 -43.12
CA LYS A 29 6.30 -10.31 -44.33
C LYS A 29 4.89 -10.86 -44.05
N PRO A 30 3.78 -10.16 -44.36
CA PRO A 30 2.44 -10.55 -43.89
C PRO A 30 1.67 -11.37 -44.96
N PRO A 31 0.46 -11.91 -44.69
CA PRO A 31 0.22 -13.06 -43.80
C PRO A 31 -0.64 -14.14 -44.50
N VAL A 32 -0.62 -15.40 -44.05
CA VAL A 32 -1.68 -16.37 -44.41
C VAL A 32 -2.06 -17.27 -43.22
N SER A 33 -3.30 -17.05 -42.77
CA SER A 33 -4.26 -17.92 -42.06
C SER A 33 -3.78 -18.95 -41.03
N SER A 34 -4.33 -18.76 -39.82
CA SER A 34 -4.56 -19.73 -38.77
C SER A 34 -5.29 -21.02 -39.23
N SER A 35 -4.76 -22.17 -38.86
CA SER A 35 -5.56 -23.25 -38.25
C SER A 35 -4.68 -24.11 -37.34
N TYR A 36 -4.74 -23.86 -36.04
CA TYR A 36 -4.21 -24.79 -35.04
C TYR A 36 -5.25 -25.90 -34.86
N ASN A 37 -4.92 -27.09 -35.38
CA ASN A 37 -5.54 -28.34 -34.99
C ASN A 37 -4.53 -29.09 -34.14
N ASP A 38 -4.93 -29.46 -32.92
CA ASP A 38 -4.24 -30.39 -32.04
C ASP A 38 -3.78 -31.64 -32.81
N ARG A 39 -2.46 -31.75 -32.98
CA ARG A 39 -1.79 -33.03 -33.21
C ARG A 39 -0.72 -33.15 -32.14
N PHE A 40 -1.05 -33.88 -31.08
CA PHE A 40 -0.05 -34.34 -30.14
C PHE A 40 0.95 -35.22 -30.90
N ILE A 41 2.17 -34.72 -31.11
CA ILE A 41 3.24 -35.49 -31.74
C ILE A 41 3.87 -36.33 -30.62
N PRO A 42 3.86 -37.67 -30.70
CA PRO A 42 4.43 -38.49 -29.64
C PRO A 42 5.94 -38.25 -29.50
N PRO A 43 6.48 -38.25 -28.27
CA PRO A 43 7.90 -37.99 -28.04
C PRO A 43 8.77 -38.99 -28.81
N SER A 44 9.86 -38.46 -29.38
CA SER A 44 10.86 -39.18 -30.12
C SER A 44 11.50 -40.28 -29.28
N GLU A 45 12.07 -41.28 -29.95
CA GLU A 45 12.78 -42.36 -29.28
C GLU A 45 13.94 -41.84 -28.41
N GLU A 46 14.51 -40.70 -28.78
CA GLU A 46 15.61 -40.06 -28.06
C GLU A 46 15.14 -39.33 -26.79
N ASN A 47 13.96 -38.70 -26.81
CA ASN A 47 13.34 -38.16 -25.60
C ASN A 47 13.02 -39.28 -24.61
N ARG A 48 12.46 -40.39 -25.10
CA ARG A 48 12.19 -41.56 -24.25
C ARG A 48 13.47 -42.08 -23.61
N LYS A 49 14.57 -42.18 -24.34
CA LYS A 49 15.88 -42.59 -23.80
C LYS A 49 16.36 -41.63 -22.71
N ILE A 50 16.27 -40.33 -22.92
CA ILE A 50 16.64 -39.31 -21.93
C ILE A 50 15.78 -39.45 -20.67
N VAL A 51 14.45 -39.45 -20.80
CA VAL A 51 13.52 -39.59 -19.67
C VAL A 51 13.73 -40.90 -18.92
N THR A 52 13.98 -42.00 -19.62
CA THR A 52 14.29 -43.29 -18.97
C THR A 52 15.62 -43.25 -18.21
N ALA A 53 16.65 -42.60 -18.75
CA ALA A 53 17.94 -42.45 -18.08
C ALA A 53 17.83 -41.58 -16.83
N ILE A 54 17.02 -40.51 -16.89
CA ILE A 54 16.68 -39.65 -15.74
C ILE A 54 15.95 -40.45 -14.66
N LYS A 55 14.87 -41.15 -15.01
CA LYS A 55 14.10 -42.02 -14.09
C LYS A 55 14.92 -43.09 -13.40
N GLN A 56 15.93 -43.59 -14.09
CA GLN A 56 16.82 -44.66 -13.61
C GLN A 56 18.05 -44.13 -12.86
N GLY A 57 18.21 -42.82 -12.71
CA GLY A 57 19.33 -42.25 -11.97
C GLY A 57 20.67 -42.32 -12.72
N GLN A 58 20.69 -42.47 -14.04
CA GLN A 58 21.90 -42.81 -14.81
C GLN A 58 22.75 -41.58 -15.19
N VAL A 59 23.61 -41.12 -14.29
CA VAL A 59 24.48 -39.94 -14.49
C VAL A 59 25.39 -40.04 -15.73
N PHE A 60 26.11 -41.16 -15.89
CA PHE A 60 27.12 -41.30 -16.96
C PHE A 60 26.52 -41.43 -18.36
N GLY A 61 25.45 -42.22 -18.50
CA GLY A 61 24.76 -42.38 -19.79
C GLY A 61 24.00 -41.12 -20.21
N LEU A 62 23.49 -40.37 -19.23
CA LEU A 62 22.72 -39.15 -19.47
C LEU A 62 23.57 -38.05 -20.14
N GLN A 63 24.85 -37.89 -19.77
CA GLN A 63 25.75 -36.90 -20.37
C GLN A 63 25.90 -37.03 -21.90
N ASP A 64 25.83 -38.25 -22.42
CA ASP A 64 25.87 -38.50 -23.87
C ASP A 64 24.49 -38.37 -24.52
N LEU A 65 23.42 -38.75 -23.82
CA LEU A 65 22.05 -38.68 -24.32
C LEU A 65 21.56 -37.23 -24.44
N VAL A 66 21.88 -36.36 -23.48
CA VAL A 66 21.50 -34.92 -23.52
C VAL A 66 22.18 -34.14 -24.65
N LYS A 67 23.17 -34.72 -25.35
CA LYS A 67 23.72 -34.16 -26.59
C LYS A 67 22.70 -34.12 -27.72
N LYS A 68 21.64 -34.94 -27.68
CA LYS A 68 20.54 -34.95 -28.65
C LYS A 68 19.49 -33.91 -28.27
N LYS A 69 19.87 -32.66 -28.49
CA LYS A 69 19.26 -31.45 -27.92
C LYS A 69 17.76 -31.31 -28.19
N TYR A 70 17.27 -31.66 -29.39
CA TYR A 70 15.85 -31.54 -29.74
C TYR A 70 14.92 -32.37 -28.83
N ALA A 71 15.44 -33.47 -28.29
CA ALA A 71 14.68 -34.38 -27.44
C ALA A 71 14.41 -33.81 -26.03
N LEU A 72 15.04 -32.68 -25.66
CA LEU A 72 14.81 -32.01 -24.38
C LEU A 72 13.55 -31.13 -24.37
N ASP A 73 12.99 -30.78 -25.54
CA ASP A 73 11.78 -29.94 -25.67
C ASP A 73 10.51 -30.76 -25.97
N GLU A 74 10.62 -32.08 -25.92
CA GLU A 74 9.47 -32.94 -26.17
C GLU A 74 8.80 -33.24 -24.83
N ALA A 75 7.58 -32.72 -24.66
CA ALA A 75 6.76 -33.02 -23.50
C ALA A 75 6.08 -34.40 -23.66
N ASP A 76 5.96 -35.14 -22.56
CA ASP A 76 5.19 -36.37 -22.51
C ASP A 76 3.67 -36.10 -22.51
N GLU A 77 2.86 -37.17 -22.47
CA GLU A 77 1.39 -37.09 -22.46
C GLU A 77 0.80 -36.31 -21.28
N ARG A 78 1.61 -35.98 -20.26
CA ARG A 78 1.24 -35.17 -19.09
C ARG A 78 1.71 -33.71 -19.20
N GLY A 79 2.37 -33.35 -20.31
CA GLY A 79 3.00 -32.05 -20.48
C GLY A 79 4.36 -31.94 -19.79
N TRP A 80 4.93 -33.04 -19.28
CA TRP A 80 6.21 -33.02 -18.58
C TRP A 80 7.38 -33.12 -19.54
N PHE A 81 8.26 -32.14 -19.47
CA PHE A 81 9.56 -32.16 -20.14
C PHE A 81 10.58 -32.98 -19.33
N PRO A 82 11.66 -33.47 -19.96
CA PRO A 82 12.76 -34.13 -19.26
C PRO A 82 13.31 -33.36 -18.06
N LEU A 83 13.22 -32.03 -18.05
CA LEU A 83 13.60 -31.22 -16.89
C LEU A 83 12.72 -31.45 -15.66
N HIS A 84 11.40 -31.58 -15.83
CA HIS A 84 10.48 -31.86 -14.72
C HIS A 84 10.79 -33.23 -14.10
N GLU A 85 11.11 -34.21 -14.94
CA GLU A 85 11.52 -35.53 -14.47
C GLU A 85 12.89 -35.48 -13.77
N ALA A 86 13.81 -34.62 -14.21
CA ALA A 86 15.11 -34.44 -13.57
C ALA A 86 15.01 -33.72 -12.22
N ALA A 87 14.11 -32.74 -12.11
CA ALA A 87 13.82 -32.04 -10.86
C ALA A 87 13.15 -32.95 -9.83
N ALA A 88 12.36 -33.93 -10.28
CA ALA A 88 11.75 -34.94 -9.42
C ALA A 88 12.73 -36.02 -8.91
N GLN A 89 13.98 -36.03 -9.38
CA GLN A 89 14.99 -36.99 -8.93
C GLN A 89 15.78 -36.45 -7.72
N PRO A 90 16.11 -37.31 -6.73
CA PRO A 90 16.91 -36.91 -5.57
C PRO A 90 18.41 -36.74 -5.88
N ILE A 91 18.83 -37.04 -7.12
CA ILE A 91 20.24 -37.01 -7.55
C ILE A 91 20.50 -35.66 -8.21
N GLN A 92 21.05 -34.71 -7.45
CA GLN A 92 21.33 -33.34 -7.90
C GLN A 92 22.12 -33.27 -9.22
N GLN A 93 23.07 -34.19 -9.42
CA GLN A 93 23.90 -34.26 -10.65
C GLN A 93 23.07 -34.48 -11.93
N ILE A 94 21.91 -35.13 -11.84
CA ILE A 94 21.03 -35.38 -12.99
C ILE A 94 20.34 -34.08 -13.42
N LEU A 95 19.85 -33.32 -12.43
CA LEU A 95 19.29 -32.00 -12.65
C LEU A 95 20.35 -31.06 -13.25
N GLU A 96 21.55 -31.03 -12.68
CA GLU A 96 22.68 -30.23 -13.19
C GLU A 96 23.06 -30.58 -14.63
N ILE A 97 23.12 -31.87 -14.99
CA ILE A 97 23.46 -32.30 -16.36
C ILE A 97 22.38 -31.88 -17.36
N VAL A 98 21.10 -32.03 -17.00
CA VAL A 98 19.98 -31.66 -17.87
C VAL A 98 19.92 -30.14 -18.05
N LEU A 99 20.12 -29.38 -16.97
CA LEU A 99 20.20 -27.92 -17.00
C LEU A 99 21.40 -27.40 -17.80
N ASP A 100 22.58 -27.96 -17.59
CA ASP A 100 23.79 -27.60 -18.34
C ASP A 100 23.61 -27.91 -19.83
N ALA A 101 22.91 -28.98 -20.19
CA ALA A 101 22.61 -29.30 -21.58
C ALA A 101 21.61 -28.33 -22.23
N ILE A 102 20.58 -27.89 -21.50
CA ILE A 102 19.60 -26.88 -21.91
C ILE A 102 20.29 -25.53 -22.11
N ARG A 103 21.03 -25.04 -21.11
CA ARG A 103 21.79 -23.78 -21.17
C ARG A 103 22.82 -23.77 -22.32
N ARG A 104 23.57 -24.86 -22.50
CA ARG A 104 24.52 -25.02 -23.62
C ARG A 104 23.83 -25.09 -24.98
N ARG A 105 22.59 -25.58 -25.05
CA ARG A 105 21.79 -25.54 -26.28
C ARG A 105 21.36 -24.12 -26.59
N SER A 106 20.84 -23.38 -25.63
CA SER A 106 20.44 -21.98 -25.81
C SER A 106 21.60 -21.13 -26.31
N PHE A 107 22.76 -21.21 -25.66
CA PHE A 107 23.97 -20.52 -26.13
C PHE A 107 24.39 -20.92 -27.55
N GLN A 108 24.41 -22.24 -27.85
CA GLN A 108 24.76 -22.71 -29.19
C GLN A 108 23.72 -22.31 -30.24
N MET A 109 22.44 -22.28 -29.89
CA MET A 109 21.33 -21.88 -30.76
C MET A 109 21.43 -20.39 -31.11
N VAL A 110 21.55 -19.53 -30.09
CA VAL A 110 21.78 -18.09 -30.30
C VAL A 110 23.06 -17.88 -31.11
N SER A 111 24.13 -18.64 -30.83
CA SER A 111 25.37 -18.59 -31.63
C SER A 111 25.16 -19.01 -33.09
N THR A 112 24.35 -20.02 -33.36
CA THR A 112 24.00 -20.41 -34.73
C THR A 112 23.11 -19.39 -35.43
N LEU A 113 22.13 -18.81 -34.74
CA LEU A 113 21.22 -17.79 -35.30
C LEU A 113 21.99 -16.52 -35.68
N ILE A 114 22.94 -16.09 -34.83
CA ILE A 114 23.82 -14.96 -35.12
C ILE A 114 24.74 -15.25 -36.32
N LYS A 115 25.30 -16.47 -36.42
CA LYS A 115 26.10 -16.89 -37.59
C LYS A 115 25.32 -16.86 -38.91
N HIS A 116 23.99 -16.95 -38.86
CA HIS A 116 23.10 -16.90 -40.02
C HIS A 116 22.61 -15.46 -40.34
N ASN A 117 23.35 -14.41 -39.96
CA ASN A 117 23.03 -12.99 -40.22
C ASN A 117 21.68 -12.51 -39.63
N CYS A 118 21.31 -13.01 -38.44
CA CYS A 118 20.14 -12.50 -37.73
C CYS A 118 20.34 -11.04 -37.29
N ASN A 119 19.29 -10.21 -37.39
CA ASN A 119 19.31 -8.84 -36.90
C ASN A 119 19.22 -8.81 -35.37
N ILE A 120 20.36 -8.66 -34.71
CA ILE A 120 20.51 -8.62 -33.25
C ILE A 120 19.71 -7.48 -32.59
N HIS A 121 19.45 -6.39 -33.32
CA HIS A 121 18.76 -5.21 -32.80
C HIS A 121 17.25 -5.26 -33.00
N GLN A 122 16.72 -6.30 -33.63
CA GLN A 122 15.29 -6.32 -33.89
C GLN A 122 14.51 -6.37 -32.57
N PRO A 123 13.55 -5.44 -32.38
CA PRO A 123 12.64 -5.51 -31.25
C PRO A 123 11.58 -6.61 -31.46
N CYS A 124 11.23 -7.33 -30.40
CA CYS A 124 10.06 -8.19 -30.33
C CYS A 124 8.76 -7.37 -30.21
N VAL A 125 7.61 -8.02 -30.10
CA VAL A 125 6.29 -7.37 -29.99
C VAL A 125 6.22 -6.40 -28.79
N LYS A 126 6.94 -6.67 -27.70
CA LYS A 126 7.06 -5.79 -26.52
C LYS A 126 8.07 -4.65 -26.69
N ARG A 127 8.62 -4.48 -27.90
CA ARG A 127 9.68 -3.51 -28.23
C ARG A 127 11.03 -3.77 -27.56
N TRP A 128 11.23 -4.97 -27.02
CA TRP A 128 12.50 -5.42 -26.43
C TRP A 128 13.39 -6.09 -27.46
N SER A 129 14.69 -5.82 -27.39
CA SER A 129 15.67 -6.58 -28.18
C SER A 129 16.11 -7.85 -27.45
N ALA A 130 16.78 -8.76 -28.16
CA ALA A 130 17.40 -9.93 -27.55
C ALA A 130 18.38 -9.58 -26.39
N MET A 131 18.96 -8.38 -26.41
CA MET A 131 19.84 -7.91 -25.34
C MET A 131 19.07 -7.50 -24.09
N HIS A 132 17.89 -6.90 -24.23
CA HIS A 132 17.02 -6.58 -23.09
C HIS A 132 16.52 -7.86 -22.42
N GLU A 133 16.06 -8.83 -23.22
CA GLU A 133 15.61 -10.12 -22.66
C GLU A 133 16.78 -10.85 -22.00
N ALA A 134 17.97 -10.92 -22.62
CA ALA A 134 19.13 -11.54 -21.98
C ALA A 134 19.54 -10.83 -20.68
N ALA A 135 19.37 -9.50 -20.59
CA ALA A 135 19.68 -8.71 -19.41
C ALA A 135 18.66 -8.91 -18.28
N LYS A 136 17.37 -8.95 -18.62
CA LYS A 136 16.27 -9.27 -17.71
C LYS A 136 16.46 -10.61 -17.02
N GLN A 137 17.07 -11.55 -17.72
CA GLN A 137 17.16 -12.96 -17.34
C GLN A 137 18.53 -13.33 -16.74
N GLY A 138 19.40 -12.36 -16.51
CA GLY A 138 20.73 -12.62 -15.92
C GLY A 138 21.68 -13.43 -16.82
N CYS A 139 21.39 -13.58 -18.12
CA CYS A 139 22.15 -14.43 -19.02
C CYS A 139 23.45 -13.77 -19.54
N LYS A 140 24.44 -13.59 -18.66
CA LYS A 140 25.74 -12.93 -18.98
C LYS A 140 26.46 -13.50 -20.20
N ASP A 141 26.39 -14.82 -20.41
CA ASP A 141 27.02 -15.48 -21.56
C ASP A 141 26.36 -15.09 -22.89
N ILE A 142 25.02 -14.98 -22.90
CA ILE A 142 24.25 -14.55 -24.06
C ILE A 142 24.50 -13.07 -24.32
N VAL A 143 24.50 -12.23 -23.28
CA VAL A 143 24.89 -10.81 -23.39
C VAL A 143 26.28 -10.67 -24.00
N SER A 144 27.25 -11.43 -23.51
CA SER A 144 28.63 -11.46 -24.04
C SER A 144 28.68 -11.87 -25.51
N LEU A 145 27.88 -12.86 -25.90
CA LEU A 145 27.79 -13.34 -27.28
C LEU A 145 27.16 -12.30 -28.21
N LEU A 146 26.08 -11.63 -27.78
CA LEU A 146 25.42 -10.58 -28.55
C LEU A 146 26.36 -9.39 -28.75
N LEU A 147 27.06 -8.94 -27.71
CA LEU A 147 28.04 -7.85 -27.79
C LEU A 147 29.21 -8.17 -28.72
N LYS A 148 29.75 -9.40 -28.67
CA LYS A 148 30.83 -9.85 -29.58
C LYS A 148 30.44 -9.79 -31.06
N ASN A 149 29.15 -9.85 -31.38
CA ASN A 149 28.64 -9.85 -32.74
C ASN A 149 27.99 -8.52 -33.14
N GLY A 150 28.38 -7.41 -32.49
CA GLY A 150 27.92 -6.06 -32.86
C GLY A 150 26.66 -5.59 -32.13
N GLY A 151 26.22 -6.30 -31.09
CA GLY A 151 25.16 -5.83 -30.20
C GLY A 151 25.49 -4.45 -29.59
N ASN A 152 24.49 -3.59 -29.50
CA ASN A 152 24.63 -2.24 -28.96
C ASN A 152 24.22 -2.24 -27.49
N VAL A 153 25.20 -2.00 -26.60
CA VAL A 153 25.03 -1.96 -25.14
C VAL A 153 24.06 -0.88 -24.68
N ASN A 154 23.92 0.20 -25.45
CA ASN A 154 23.07 1.36 -25.16
C ASN A 154 21.81 1.39 -26.04
N LEU A 155 21.41 0.24 -26.59
CA LEU A 155 20.17 0.16 -27.36
C LEU A 155 18.98 0.44 -26.44
N GLN A 156 18.11 1.37 -26.78
CA GLN A 156 16.91 1.64 -25.99
C GLN A 156 15.72 0.82 -26.50
N ASP A 157 14.89 0.37 -25.57
CA ASP A 157 13.62 -0.28 -25.88
C ASP A 157 12.50 0.73 -26.23
N GLY A 158 11.26 0.24 -26.29
CA GLY A 158 10.09 1.06 -26.59
C GLY A 158 9.74 2.13 -25.56
N TYR A 159 10.39 2.14 -24.40
CA TYR A 159 10.23 3.06 -23.29
C TYR A 159 11.51 3.82 -22.96
N GLY A 160 12.52 3.76 -23.84
CA GLY A 160 13.80 4.43 -23.61
C GLY A 160 14.73 3.69 -22.62
N VAL A 161 14.33 2.54 -22.09
CA VAL A 161 15.11 1.78 -21.10
C VAL A 161 16.22 1.03 -21.83
N THR A 162 17.42 1.00 -21.26
CA THR A 162 18.57 0.26 -21.81
C THR A 162 18.67 -1.15 -21.20
N PRO A 163 19.42 -2.09 -21.80
CA PRO A 163 19.68 -3.39 -21.18
C PRO A 163 20.33 -3.26 -19.81
N LEU A 164 21.09 -2.19 -19.59
CA LEU A 164 21.69 -1.88 -18.30
C LEU A 164 20.60 -1.53 -17.25
N GLY A 165 19.62 -0.71 -17.61
CA GLY A 165 18.43 -0.43 -16.78
C GLY A 165 17.64 -1.69 -16.43
N VAL A 166 17.38 -2.53 -17.44
CA VAL A 166 16.67 -3.80 -17.23
C VAL A 166 17.41 -4.75 -16.29
N ALA A 167 18.73 -4.90 -16.45
CA ALA A 167 19.55 -5.71 -15.54
C ALA A 167 19.54 -5.16 -14.10
N ALA A 168 19.51 -3.84 -13.96
CA ALA A 168 19.45 -3.17 -12.66
C ALA A 168 18.11 -3.41 -11.96
N GLU A 169 16.99 -3.25 -12.69
CA GLU A 169 15.63 -3.50 -12.19
C GLU A 169 15.43 -4.95 -11.74
N HIS A 170 16.04 -5.91 -12.43
CA HIS A 170 15.90 -7.33 -12.09
C HIS A 170 17.01 -7.84 -11.15
N GLY A 171 17.91 -6.95 -10.69
CA GLY A 171 18.92 -7.29 -9.70
C GLY A 171 20.06 -8.19 -10.21
N HIS A 172 20.30 -8.25 -11.52
CA HIS A 172 21.37 -9.06 -12.12
C HIS A 172 22.71 -8.31 -12.13
N CYS A 173 23.35 -8.24 -10.97
CA CYS A 173 24.57 -7.47 -10.74
C CYS A 173 25.74 -7.91 -11.64
N ASP A 174 25.86 -9.19 -11.96
CA ASP A 174 26.94 -9.74 -12.79
C ASP A 174 26.82 -9.37 -14.28
N VAL A 175 25.58 -9.26 -14.77
CA VAL A 175 25.25 -8.72 -16.10
C VAL A 175 25.40 -7.21 -16.11
N LEU A 176 24.91 -6.53 -15.07
CA LEU A 176 25.04 -5.09 -14.89
C LEU A 176 26.51 -4.65 -14.97
N GLU A 177 27.38 -5.28 -14.17
CA GLU A 177 28.83 -5.02 -14.19
C GLU A 177 29.43 -5.28 -15.58
N HIS A 178 29.03 -6.37 -16.23
CA HIS A 178 29.52 -6.70 -17.56
C HIS A 178 29.14 -5.64 -18.60
N LEU A 179 27.89 -5.17 -18.58
CA LEU A 179 27.40 -4.13 -19.48
C LEU A 179 28.13 -2.79 -19.24
N ILE A 180 28.38 -2.41 -17.98
CA ILE A 180 29.17 -1.22 -17.62
C ILE A 180 30.58 -1.30 -18.22
N HIS A 181 31.29 -2.41 -18.02
CA HIS A 181 32.63 -2.62 -18.60
C HIS A 181 32.65 -2.66 -20.13
N LYS A 182 31.50 -2.88 -20.76
CA LYS A 182 31.33 -2.87 -22.22
C LYS A 182 30.85 -1.52 -22.76
N GLY A 183 30.85 -0.48 -21.92
CA GLY A 183 30.51 0.90 -22.33
C GLY A 183 29.04 1.24 -22.15
N GLY A 184 28.31 0.51 -21.30
CA GLY A 184 26.96 0.87 -20.89
C GLY A 184 26.93 2.22 -20.18
N ASP A 185 26.04 3.10 -20.62
CA ASP A 185 25.89 4.43 -20.04
C ASP A 185 25.07 4.38 -18.74
N VAL A 186 25.75 4.49 -17.59
CA VAL A 186 25.14 4.51 -16.24
C VAL A 186 24.24 5.72 -16.02
N GLN A 187 24.36 6.77 -16.84
CA GLN A 187 23.57 8.00 -16.77
C GLN A 187 22.41 8.02 -17.78
N ALA A 188 22.19 6.92 -18.50
CA ALA A 188 21.06 6.81 -19.43
C ALA A 188 19.73 7.02 -18.69
N LEU A 189 18.80 7.67 -19.39
CA LEU A 189 17.46 7.94 -18.90
C LEU A 189 16.43 7.25 -19.80
N ALA A 190 15.41 6.68 -19.17
CA ALA A 190 14.22 6.20 -19.85
C ALA A 190 13.36 7.36 -20.35
N ASP A 191 12.36 7.03 -21.18
CA ASP A 191 11.45 8.03 -21.75
C ASP A 191 10.64 8.75 -20.67
N ASP A 192 10.37 8.13 -19.54
CA ASP A 192 9.73 8.77 -18.39
C ASP A 192 10.72 9.57 -17.53
N GLY A 193 11.99 9.67 -17.92
CA GLY A 193 13.05 10.33 -17.18
C GLY A 193 13.64 9.51 -16.03
N ALA A 194 13.21 8.27 -15.82
CA ALA A 194 13.83 7.39 -14.82
C ALA A 194 15.31 7.14 -15.17
N SER A 195 16.15 7.20 -14.15
CA SER A 195 17.57 6.82 -14.27
C SER A 195 17.75 5.34 -14.00
N ILE A 196 18.87 4.76 -14.42
CA ILE A 196 19.16 3.34 -14.12
C ILE A 196 19.19 3.08 -12.60
N LEU A 197 19.60 4.05 -11.79
CA LEU A 197 19.54 3.92 -10.33
C LEU A 197 18.10 3.95 -9.79
N PHE A 198 17.18 4.63 -10.48
CA PHE A 198 15.75 4.58 -10.17
C PHE A 198 15.18 3.18 -10.45
N ASP A 199 15.56 2.58 -11.57
CA ASP A 199 15.17 1.21 -11.93
C ASP A 199 15.74 0.19 -10.92
N ALA A 200 17.03 0.34 -10.57
CA ALA A 200 17.68 -0.48 -9.53
C ALA A 200 16.99 -0.38 -8.16
N ALA A 201 16.52 0.82 -7.81
CA ALA A 201 15.77 1.06 -6.59
C ALA A 201 14.40 0.36 -6.60
N GLY A 202 13.80 0.13 -7.77
CA GLY A 202 12.61 -0.71 -7.94
C GLY A 202 12.89 -2.20 -7.81
N GLY A 203 14.07 -2.65 -8.24
CA GLY A 203 14.54 -4.03 -8.07
C GLY A 203 14.99 -4.40 -6.67
N GLY A 204 15.45 -3.42 -5.89
CA GLY A 204 15.81 -3.60 -4.49
C GLY A 204 17.14 -4.28 -4.22
N ASN A 205 17.92 -4.63 -5.25
CA ASN A 205 19.22 -5.28 -5.09
C ASN A 205 20.29 -4.25 -4.65
N PRO A 206 20.84 -4.35 -3.42
CA PRO A 206 21.80 -3.38 -2.89
C PRO A 206 23.15 -3.41 -3.63
N ASP A 207 23.56 -4.57 -4.18
CA ASP A 207 24.82 -4.70 -4.93
C ASP A 207 24.73 -3.95 -6.26
N CYS A 208 23.60 -4.04 -6.96
CA CYS A 208 23.34 -3.24 -8.17
C CYS A 208 23.39 -1.73 -7.85
N ILE A 209 22.78 -1.30 -6.75
CA ILE A 209 22.78 0.10 -6.32
C ILE A 209 24.19 0.56 -5.97
N ALA A 210 24.95 -0.23 -5.20
CA ALA A 210 26.32 0.07 -4.83
C ALA A 210 27.21 0.22 -6.07
N LEU A 211 27.10 -0.72 -7.02
CA LEU A 211 27.85 -0.70 -8.27
C LEU A 211 27.49 0.54 -9.11
N LEU A 212 26.22 0.86 -9.28
CA LEU A 212 25.81 2.05 -10.04
C LEU A 212 26.34 3.34 -9.42
N LEU A 213 26.32 3.46 -8.09
CA LEU A 213 26.88 4.61 -7.37
C LEU A 213 28.40 4.71 -7.56
N GLU A 214 29.11 3.58 -7.54
CA GLU A 214 30.56 3.52 -7.80
C GLU A 214 30.92 4.03 -9.20
N TYR A 215 30.12 3.67 -10.21
CA TYR A 215 30.34 4.06 -11.61
C TYR A 215 29.66 5.38 -12.01
N GLY A 216 29.26 6.21 -11.03
CA GLY A 216 28.82 7.60 -11.28
C GLY A 216 27.32 7.79 -11.46
N GLY A 217 26.49 6.82 -11.07
CA GLY A 217 25.05 6.96 -10.91
C GLY A 217 24.70 7.93 -9.78
N SER A 218 23.54 8.58 -9.88
CA SER A 218 23.13 9.64 -8.94
C SER A 218 21.78 9.36 -8.31
N GLY A 219 21.74 9.34 -6.96
CA GLY A 219 20.51 9.24 -6.16
C GLY A 219 19.61 10.47 -6.18
N ASN A 220 19.93 11.48 -7.02
CA ASN A 220 19.29 12.79 -7.06
C ASN A 220 18.64 13.11 -8.41
N VAL A 221 18.57 12.15 -9.33
CA VAL A 221 17.92 12.33 -10.63
C VAL A 221 16.45 11.94 -10.51
N PRO A 222 15.51 12.90 -10.63
CA PRO A 222 14.09 12.58 -10.60
C PRO A 222 13.59 12.11 -11.97
N ASN A 223 12.58 11.24 -11.98
CA ASN A 223 11.80 10.97 -13.19
C ASN A 223 10.86 12.16 -13.52
N LYS A 224 10.09 12.06 -14.59
CA LYS A 224 9.14 13.09 -15.03
C LYS A 224 8.00 13.34 -14.04
N ALA A 225 7.70 12.38 -13.16
CA ALA A 225 6.77 12.57 -12.04
C ALA A 225 7.42 13.25 -10.82
N GLY A 226 8.71 13.59 -10.89
CA GLY A 226 9.46 14.18 -9.79
C GLY A 226 9.98 13.16 -8.77
N LEU A 227 9.74 11.86 -8.96
CA LEU A 227 10.14 10.82 -8.03
C LEU A 227 11.63 10.49 -8.15
N LEU A 228 12.25 10.20 -7.02
CA LEU A 228 13.68 9.90 -6.88
C LEU A 228 13.84 8.40 -6.60
N PRO A 229 15.03 7.81 -6.77
CA PRO A 229 15.28 6.41 -6.41
C PRO A 229 14.87 6.08 -4.96
N ILE A 230 15.11 6.99 -4.02
CA ILE A 230 14.71 6.82 -2.61
C ILE A 230 13.19 6.64 -2.45
N HIS A 231 12.37 7.32 -3.29
CA HIS A 231 10.91 7.21 -3.27
C HIS A 231 10.47 5.84 -3.77
N LYS A 232 11.07 5.36 -4.87
CA LYS A 232 10.78 4.04 -5.43
C LYS A 232 11.14 2.92 -4.46
N ALA A 233 12.35 2.93 -3.90
CA ALA A 233 12.76 1.94 -2.91
C ALA A 233 11.87 1.94 -1.64
N ALA A 234 11.46 3.12 -1.19
CA ALA A 234 10.54 3.24 -0.05
C ALA A 234 9.14 2.67 -0.34
N TYR A 235 8.60 2.92 -1.54
CA TYR A 235 7.30 2.42 -1.98
C TYR A 235 7.29 0.90 -2.21
N GLU A 236 8.38 0.33 -2.74
CA GLU A 236 8.48 -1.12 -2.99
C GLU A 236 8.93 -1.93 -1.75
N GLY A 237 9.30 -1.26 -0.65
CA GLY A 237 9.68 -1.94 0.59
C GLY A 237 11.11 -2.46 0.64
N HIS A 238 11.97 -1.97 -0.25
CA HIS A 238 13.36 -2.43 -0.37
C HIS A 238 14.27 -1.81 0.68
N TYR A 239 14.16 -2.29 1.92
CA TYR A 239 14.88 -1.77 3.09
C TYR A 239 16.41 -1.67 2.90
N LEU A 240 17.04 -2.67 2.29
CA LEU A 240 18.49 -2.67 2.06
C LEU A 240 18.88 -1.65 0.98
N ALA A 241 18.14 -1.58 -0.12
CA ALA A 241 18.33 -0.54 -1.13
C ALA A 241 18.21 0.86 -0.51
N LEU A 242 17.21 1.06 0.34
CA LEU A 242 16.95 2.32 1.01
C LEU A 242 18.13 2.76 1.89
N LYS A 243 18.82 1.83 2.58
CA LYS A 243 20.04 2.13 3.34
C LYS A 243 21.18 2.68 2.49
N TYR A 244 21.31 2.24 1.25
CA TYR A 244 22.31 2.77 0.32
C TYR A 244 21.90 4.12 -0.26
N LEU A 245 20.60 4.35 -0.46
CA LEU A 245 20.07 5.56 -1.08
C LEU A 245 19.99 6.75 -0.12
N ILE A 246 19.59 6.55 1.14
CA ILE A 246 19.52 7.61 2.17
C ILE A 246 20.79 8.49 2.22
N PRO A 247 22.02 7.94 2.34
CA PRO A 247 23.23 8.77 2.47
C PRO A 247 23.62 9.53 1.19
N VAL A 248 23.14 9.11 0.01
CA VAL A 248 23.49 9.72 -1.28
C VAL A 248 22.39 10.64 -1.83
N THR A 249 21.20 10.61 -1.23
CA THR A 249 20.10 11.50 -1.60
C THR A 249 20.17 12.81 -0.82
N SER A 250 20.14 13.92 -1.55
CA SER A 250 20.13 15.26 -0.99
C SER A 250 18.74 15.66 -0.54
N GLN A 251 18.65 16.28 0.64
CA GLN A 251 17.38 16.82 1.15
C GLN A 251 16.77 17.86 0.22
N THR A 252 17.60 18.60 -0.52
CA THR A 252 17.13 19.60 -1.50
C THR A 252 16.45 18.96 -2.71
N ALA A 253 16.91 17.79 -3.17
CA ALA A 253 16.23 17.03 -4.21
C ALA A 253 14.86 16.52 -3.72
N VAL A 254 14.80 15.99 -2.50
CA VAL A 254 13.54 15.55 -1.86
C VAL A 254 12.56 16.71 -1.67
N GLN A 255 13.03 17.90 -1.31
CA GLN A 255 12.15 19.06 -1.21
C GLN A 255 11.60 19.49 -2.58
N LYS A 256 12.42 19.39 -3.64
CA LYS A 256 12.01 19.75 -5.01
C LYS A 256 11.04 18.75 -5.62
N SER A 257 11.08 17.47 -5.23
CA SER A 257 10.08 16.48 -5.68
C SER A 257 8.69 16.80 -5.14
N GLY A 258 8.59 17.55 -4.03
CA GLY A 258 7.31 17.87 -3.39
C GLY A 258 6.68 16.68 -2.65
N LEU A 259 7.39 15.56 -2.55
CA LEU A 259 6.95 14.34 -1.89
C LEU A 259 8.11 13.84 -1.02
N SER A 260 7.84 13.50 0.23
CA SER A 260 8.82 12.87 1.13
C SER A 260 8.79 11.34 0.98
N PRO A 261 9.93 10.63 1.10
CA PRO A 261 10.00 9.16 1.11
C PRO A 261 9.08 8.49 2.14
N LEU A 262 8.73 9.20 3.22
CA LEU A 262 7.75 8.71 4.19
C LEU A 262 6.36 8.54 3.59
N HIS A 263 5.95 9.39 2.63
CA HIS A 263 4.69 9.20 1.90
C HIS A 263 4.75 7.92 1.07
N SER A 264 5.85 7.70 0.33
CA SER A 264 6.05 6.50 -0.47
C SER A 264 6.03 5.22 0.39
N ALA A 265 6.74 5.22 1.53
CA ALA A 265 6.73 4.08 2.45
C ALA A 265 5.36 3.81 3.06
N ALA A 266 4.61 4.86 3.42
CA ALA A 266 3.26 4.72 3.95
C ALA A 266 2.25 4.26 2.89
N ASP A 267 2.38 4.73 1.65
CA ASP A 267 1.54 4.33 0.52
C ASP A 267 1.79 2.85 0.13
N GLY A 268 3.07 2.45 0.13
CA GLY A 268 3.48 1.06 -0.08
C GLY A 268 3.27 0.12 1.12
N GLN A 269 2.79 0.62 2.27
CA GLN A 269 2.58 -0.15 3.51
C GLN A 269 3.86 -0.84 4.03
N ASN A 270 5.02 -0.19 3.87
CA ASN A 270 6.32 -0.77 4.19
C ASN A 270 6.85 -0.28 5.55
N LEU A 271 6.46 -1.00 6.60
CA LEU A 271 6.78 -0.66 7.99
C LEU A 271 8.28 -0.44 8.25
N GLN A 272 9.13 -1.36 7.79
CA GLN A 272 10.57 -1.33 8.06
C GLN A 272 11.26 -0.17 7.33
N CYS A 273 10.81 0.16 6.12
CA CYS A 273 11.30 1.33 5.39
C CYS A 273 10.87 2.62 6.09
N LEU A 274 9.63 2.67 6.59
CA LEU A 274 9.11 3.80 7.34
C LEU A 274 9.92 4.04 8.63
N GLU A 275 10.18 2.98 9.40
CA GLU A 275 11.05 3.04 10.60
C GLU A 275 12.44 3.58 10.25
N LEU A 276 13.09 3.03 9.22
CA LEU A 276 14.42 3.47 8.80
C LEU A 276 14.46 4.96 8.42
N LEU A 277 13.44 5.44 7.72
CA LEU A 277 13.36 6.85 7.33
C LEU A 277 13.14 7.76 8.55
N ILE A 278 12.31 7.35 9.51
CA ILE A 278 12.11 8.08 10.76
C ILE A 278 13.42 8.12 11.57
N GLU A 279 14.13 6.99 11.66
CA GLU A 279 15.45 6.89 12.30
C GLU A 279 16.52 7.75 11.59
N SER A 280 16.32 8.06 10.32
CA SER A 280 17.19 8.90 9.49
C SER A 280 16.76 10.37 9.44
N ASP A 281 16.02 10.83 10.46
CA ASP A 281 15.60 12.23 10.66
C ASP A 281 14.65 12.81 9.58
N PHE A 282 13.91 11.98 8.84
CA PHE A 282 12.85 12.49 7.96
C PHE A 282 11.64 12.99 8.78
N ASP A 283 11.18 14.21 8.52
CA ASP A 283 10.03 14.80 9.24
C ASP A 283 8.72 14.11 8.87
N VAL A 284 8.12 13.41 9.84
CA VAL A 284 6.83 12.70 9.74
C VAL A 284 5.64 13.60 9.44
N ASN A 285 5.79 14.91 9.64
CA ASN A 285 4.76 15.89 9.35
C ASN A 285 5.03 16.65 8.03
N THR A 286 5.99 16.22 7.20
CA THR A 286 6.18 16.82 5.87
C THR A 286 4.88 16.72 5.08
N LEU A 287 4.49 17.82 4.41
CA LEU A 287 3.30 17.87 3.57
C LEU A 287 3.67 17.60 2.11
N LEU A 288 2.78 16.94 1.38
CA LEU A 288 2.80 16.94 -0.07
C LEU A 288 2.73 18.37 -0.61
N ALA A 289 3.45 18.62 -1.70
CA ALA A 289 3.31 19.83 -2.47
C ALA A 289 1.89 19.94 -3.05
N GLU A 290 1.39 21.17 -3.14
CA GLU A 290 0.01 21.49 -3.53
C GLU A 290 -0.37 20.82 -4.86
N HIS A 291 0.44 20.99 -5.90
CA HIS A 291 0.20 20.36 -7.22
C HIS A 291 0.10 18.83 -7.21
N ILE A 292 0.66 18.14 -6.21
CA ILE A 292 0.54 16.68 -6.03
C ILE A 292 -0.74 16.38 -5.24
N SER A 293 -0.95 17.09 -4.14
CA SER A 293 -2.17 16.98 -3.31
C SER A 293 -3.43 17.20 -4.14
N ASP A 294 -3.42 18.14 -5.08
CA ASP A 294 -4.55 18.49 -5.95
C ASP A 294 -4.92 17.38 -6.94
N SER A 295 -4.02 16.40 -7.17
CA SER A 295 -4.32 15.24 -8.01
C SER A 295 -5.17 14.19 -7.30
N TYR A 296 -5.34 14.31 -5.98
CA TYR A 296 -6.19 13.45 -5.16
C TYR A 296 -7.52 14.16 -4.84
N ASP A 297 -8.64 13.48 -5.08
CA ASP A 297 -9.99 14.00 -4.79
C ASP A 297 -10.20 14.36 -3.31
N ASP A 298 -9.41 13.79 -2.39
CA ASP A 298 -9.48 14.01 -0.96
C ASP A 298 -8.46 15.02 -0.41
N GLU A 299 -7.66 15.64 -1.29
CA GLU A 299 -6.61 16.60 -0.96
C GLU A 299 -5.67 16.11 0.16
N ARG A 300 -5.35 14.81 0.18
CA ARG A 300 -4.43 14.21 1.17
C ARG A 300 -3.05 14.88 1.14
N LYS A 301 -2.43 15.06 2.31
CA LYS A 301 -1.14 15.75 2.43
C LYS A 301 -0.09 15.05 3.27
N THR A 302 -0.45 14.28 4.28
CA THR A 302 0.54 13.66 5.20
C THR A 302 0.74 12.18 4.96
N ALA A 303 1.92 11.66 5.30
CA ALA A 303 2.19 10.21 5.32
C ALA A 303 1.23 9.44 6.26
N LEU A 304 0.80 10.06 7.36
CA LEU A 304 -0.19 9.47 8.28
C LEU A 304 -1.53 9.25 7.57
N TYR A 305 -1.95 10.18 6.72
CA TYR A 305 -3.17 10.02 5.94
C TYR A 305 -3.09 8.81 4.99
N PHE A 306 -1.96 8.61 4.31
CA PHE A 306 -1.77 7.42 3.46
C PHE A 306 -1.93 6.11 4.25
N ALA A 307 -1.25 5.99 5.40
CA ALA A 307 -1.34 4.82 6.26
C ALA A 307 -2.79 4.56 6.75
N VAL A 308 -3.50 5.62 7.16
CA VAL A 308 -4.91 5.52 7.60
C VAL A 308 -5.83 5.15 6.45
N CYS A 309 -5.66 5.75 5.27
CA CYS A 309 -6.45 5.46 4.08
C CYS A 309 -6.26 4.02 3.60
N ASN A 310 -5.04 3.49 3.72
CA ASN A 310 -4.71 2.10 3.39
C ASN A 310 -5.14 1.11 4.48
N ASN A 311 -5.76 1.60 5.56
CA ASN A 311 -6.20 0.80 6.70
C ASN A 311 -5.04 0.05 7.41
N ASP A 312 -3.83 0.60 7.33
CA ASP A 312 -2.61 0.01 7.91
C ASP A 312 -2.42 0.47 9.35
N ILE A 313 -2.73 -0.42 10.29
CA ILE A 313 -2.62 -0.18 11.74
C ILE A 313 -1.16 0.04 12.16
N LEU A 314 -0.22 -0.72 11.58
CA LEU A 314 1.17 -0.74 12.03
C LEU A 314 1.89 0.55 11.60
N CYS A 315 1.79 0.92 10.32
CA CYS A 315 2.36 2.19 9.85
C CYS A 315 1.71 3.39 10.54
N THR A 316 0.39 3.34 10.76
CA THR A 316 -0.32 4.37 11.54
C THR A 316 0.26 4.51 12.96
N GLU A 317 0.45 3.39 13.67
CA GLU A 317 0.98 3.41 15.02
C GLU A 317 2.40 3.99 15.08
N ILE A 318 3.28 3.59 14.16
CA ILE A 318 4.66 4.08 14.12
C ILE A 318 4.72 5.57 13.81
N LEU A 319 3.96 6.06 12.84
CA LEU A 319 3.90 7.48 12.53
C LEU A 319 3.41 8.31 13.72
N LEU A 320 2.37 7.84 14.40
CA LEU A 320 1.86 8.50 15.61
C LEU A 320 2.88 8.49 16.76
N LYS A 321 3.57 7.35 16.99
CA LYS A 321 4.66 7.25 17.96
C LYS A 321 5.80 8.21 17.66
N ALA A 322 6.11 8.41 16.38
CA ALA A 322 7.11 9.34 15.89
C ALA A 322 6.66 10.82 15.90
N GLY A 323 5.41 11.10 16.28
CA GLY A 323 4.90 12.47 16.46
C GLY A 323 4.13 13.03 15.26
N ALA A 324 3.60 12.18 14.38
CA ALA A 324 2.68 12.62 13.33
C ALA A 324 1.42 13.25 13.95
N ASN A 325 0.99 14.38 13.41
CA ASN A 325 -0.20 15.09 13.87
C ASN A 325 -1.44 14.60 13.11
N PRO A 326 -2.41 13.94 13.78
CA PRO A 326 -3.61 13.40 13.12
C PRO A 326 -4.58 14.46 12.59
N ASN A 327 -4.35 15.75 12.90
CA ASN A 327 -5.22 16.85 12.55
C ASN A 327 -4.67 17.74 11.43
N LYS A 328 -3.63 17.29 10.72
CA LYS A 328 -2.90 18.14 9.77
C LYS A 328 -3.51 18.16 8.37
N ASP A 329 -4.17 17.07 7.96
CA ASP A 329 -4.81 16.95 6.65
C ASP A 329 -6.15 17.72 6.56
N PRO A 330 -6.51 18.23 5.37
CA PRO A 330 -7.78 18.91 5.14
C PRO A 330 -9.00 18.05 5.52
N LEU A 331 -9.00 16.80 5.05
CA LEU A 331 -9.88 15.76 5.56
C LEU A 331 -9.19 15.08 6.75
N ASN A 332 -9.76 15.23 7.94
CA ASN A 332 -9.15 14.71 9.16
C ASN A 332 -9.02 13.18 9.09
N CYS A 333 -7.83 12.65 9.44
CA CYS A 333 -7.55 11.21 9.47
C CYS A 333 -8.59 10.43 10.30
N LEU A 334 -9.13 11.04 11.36
CA LEU A 334 -10.17 10.42 12.18
C LEU A 334 -11.44 10.13 11.39
N LEU A 335 -11.89 11.04 10.52
CA LEU A 335 -13.10 10.84 9.73
C LEU A 335 -12.93 9.68 8.75
N VAL A 336 -11.75 9.59 8.13
CA VAL A 336 -11.39 8.49 7.22
C VAL A 336 -11.46 7.15 7.95
N ALA A 337 -10.82 7.05 9.13
CA ALA A 337 -10.79 5.83 9.93
C ALA A 337 -12.18 5.40 10.45
N VAL A 338 -13.01 6.37 10.90
CA VAL A 338 -14.38 6.09 11.36
C VAL A 338 -15.23 5.61 10.19
N ARG A 339 -15.15 6.25 9.02
CA ARG A 339 -15.86 5.82 7.81
C ARG A 339 -15.45 4.42 7.35
N ALA A 340 -14.17 4.07 7.50
CA ALA A 340 -13.67 2.72 7.21
C ALA A 340 -14.10 1.68 8.25
N GLY A 341 -14.64 2.10 9.40
CA GLY A 341 -15.04 1.20 10.49
C GLY A 341 -13.87 0.55 11.23
N ASN A 342 -12.65 1.12 11.16
CA ASN A 342 -11.49 0.56 11.85
C ASN A 342 -11.36 1.14 13.27
N HIS A 343 -11.91 0.41 14.26
CA HIS A 343 -11.87 0.80 15.67
C HIS A 343 -10.45 0.95 16.22
N GLU A 344 -9.49 0.14 15.76
CA GLU A 344 -8.12 0.18 16.28
C GLU A 344 -7.40 1.45 15.80
N ILE A 345 -7.51 1.80 14.52
CA ILE A 345 -6.96 3.06 13.99
C ILE A 345 -7.65 4.25 14.67
N VAL A 346 -8.97 4.23 14.83
CA VAL A 346 -9.70 5.31 15.54
C VAL A 346 -9.19 5.44 16.98
N ARG A 347 -9.02 4.33 17.70
CA ARG A 347 -8.48 4.31 19.06
C ARG A 347 -7.06 4.88 19.12
N LEU A 348 -6.20 4.49 18.17
CA LEU A 348 -4.85 5.02 18.04
C LEU A 348 -4.89 6.54 17.81
N LEU A 349 -5.57 7.01 16.77
CA LEU A 349 -5.69 8.43 16.44
C LEU A 349 -6.18 9.26 17.64
N LEU A 350 -7.25 8.82 18.31
CA LEU A 350 -7.80 9.50 19.48
C LEU A 350 -6.80 9.52 20.65
N SER A 351 -6.06 8.43 20.87
CA SER A 351 -5.04 8.35 21.93
C SER A 351 -3.86 9.31 21.73
N TYR A 352 -3.57 9.66 20.47
CA TYR A 352 -2.55 10.63 20.07
C TYR A 352 -3.10 12.04 19.84
N GLY A 353 -4.37 12.29 20.18
CA GLY A 353 -4.96 13.64 20.20
C GLY A 353 -5.63 14.07 18.90
N ALA A 354 -6.16 13.12 18.12
CA ALA A 354 -7.08 13.45 17.03
C ALA A 354 -8.30 14.21 17.56
N ASN A 355 -8.72 15.24 16.81
CA ASN A 355 -9.89 16.05 17.12
C ASN A 355 -11.15 15.24 16.83
N VAL A 356 -11.78 14.74 17.89
CA VAL A 356 -13.07 14.04 17.81
C VAL A 356 -14.22 14.92 17.32
N ASN A 357 -14.11 16.24 17.48
CA ASN A 357 -15.09 17.23 17.03
C ASN A 357 -14.65 17.87 15.70
N CYS A 358 -14.19 17.04 14.76
CA CYS A 358 -13.78 17.46 13.43
C CYS A 358 -14.98 17.57 12.48
N TYR A 359 -14.85 18.50 11.53
CA TYR A 359 -15.77 18.71 10.42
C TYR A 359 -15.08 18.40 9.11
N PHE A 360 -15.85 18.00 8.10
CA PHE A 360 -15.36 17.96 6.74
C PHE A 360 -15.25 19.40 6.20
N MET A 361 -14.03 19.88 5.97
CA MET A 361 -13.80 21.30 5.64
C MET A 361 -14.25 21.70 4.23
N LEU A 362 -14.37 20.75 3.29
CA LEU A 362 -14.75 21.03 1.91
C LEU A 362 -16.28 21.13 1.73
N VAL A 363 -17.06 20.29 2.43
CA VAL A 363 -18.52 20.30 2.39
C VAL A 363 -19.06 20.04 3.79
N ASN A 364 -19.27 21.10 4.58
CA ASN A 364 -19.92 20.94 5.87
C ASN A 364 -21.45 20.90 5.68
N ASP A 365 -22.05 19.73 5.85
CA ASP A 365 -23.47 19.48 5.61
C ASP A 365 -24.31 19.32 6.87
N THR A 366 -23.69 19.42 8.06
CA THR A 366 -24.32 19.16 9.35
C THR A 366 -23.97 20.21 10.40
N HIS A 367 -24.91 20.43 11.31
CA HIS A 367 -24.71 21.35 12.44
C HIS A 367 -23.79 20.78 13.53
N PHE A 368 -23.68 19.46 13.60
CA PHE A 368 -22.91 18.71 14.60
C PHE A 368 -21.64 18.09 13.98
N PRO A 369 -20.61 17.77 14.76
CA PRO A 369 -19.35 17.25 14.21
C PRO A 369 -19.53 15.96 13.39
N SER A 370 -18.84 15.87 12.25
CA SER A 370 -19.17 14.92 11.18
C SER A 370 -18.93 13.45 11.53
N ALA A 371 -18.01 13.14 12.47
CA ALA A 371 -17.61 11.77 12.78
C ALA A 371 -18.80 10.85 13.15
N ILE A 372 -19.82 11.40 13.81
CA ILE A 372 -20.95 10.61 14.30
C ILE A 372 -21.84 10.08 13.18
N GLN A 373 -21.86 10.74 12.03
CA GLN A 373 -22.67 10.32 10.88
C GLN A 373 -22.32 8.90 10.43
N TYR A 374 -21.05 8.52 10.57
CA TYR A 374 -20.53 7.21 10.18
C TYR A 374 -20.60 6.16 11.30
N ALA A 375 -20.88 6.58 12.55
CA ALA A 375 -20.89 5.70 13.72
C ALA A 375 -22.29 5.30 14.21
N LEU A 376 -23.38 5.81 13.60
CA LEU A 376 -24.73 5.64 14.14
C LEU A 376 -25.20 4.18 14.30
N ASN A 377 -24.70 3.26 13.47
CA ASN A 377 -25.06 1.84 13.50
C ASN A 377 -24.03 0.97 14.24
N ASP A 378 -22.96 1.59 14.76
CA ASP A 378 -21.86 0.91 15.43
C ASP A 378 -21.71 1.47 16.84
N GLU A 379 -22.30 0.78 17.81
CA GLU A 379 -22.27 1.23 19.21
C GLU A 379 -20.84 1.30 19.75
N VAL A 380 -19.94 0.39 19.34
CA VAL A 380 -18.54 0.39 19.81
C VAL A 380 -17.85 1.65 19.32
N MET A 381 -17.96 1.96 18.02
CA MET A 381 -17.41 3.18 17.44
C MET A 381 -18.02 4.43 18.06
N LEU A 382 -19.35 4.42 18.24
CA LEU A 382 -20.07 5.56 18.81
C LEU A 382 -19.61 5.84 20.25
N ARG A 383 -19.57 4.82 21.10
CA ARG A 383 -19.06 4.93 22.48
C ARG A 383 -17.59 5.36 22.50
N LEU A 384 -16.77 4.86 21.58
CA LEU A 384 -15.36 5.26 21.45
C LEU A 384 -15.22 6.78 21.20
N LEU A 385 -15.97 7.33 20.25
CA LEU A 385 -15.98 8.78 19.98
C LEU A 385 -16.48 9.58 21.21
N LEU A 386 -17.58 9.14 21.83
CA LEU A 386 -18.18 9.81 23.00
C LEU A 386 -17.25 9.80 24.22
N ASN A 387 -16.60 8.68 24.50
CA ASN A 387 -15.63 8.52 25.59
C ASN A 387 -14.45 9.50 25.44
N HIS A 388 -14.07 9.80 24.20
CA HIS A 388 -13.00 10.74 23.84
C HIS A 388 -13.46 12.20 23.68
N GLY A 389 -14.72 12.52 24.02
CA GLY A 389 -15.20 13.89 24.18
C GLY A 389 -15.90 14.47 22.95
N TYR A 390 -16.53 13.62 22.14
CA TYR A 390 -17.47 14.09 21.12
C TYR A 390 -18.55 15.00 21.75
N ASN A 391 -18.80 16.15 21.13
CA ASN A 391 -19.73 17.16 21.63
C ASN A 391 -21.18 16.83 21.25
N VAL A 392 -21.81 15.99 22.07
CA VAL A 392 -23.19 15.53 21.90
C VAL A 392 -24.21 16.68 21.98
N GLU A 393 -23.90 17.74 22.71
CA GLU A 393 -24.81 18.89 22.88
C GLU A 393 -25.16 19.51 21.53
N MET A 394 -24.21 19.54 20.58
CA MET A 394 -24.43 20.04 19.22
C MET A 394 -25.44 19.20 18.42
N CYS A 395 -25.65 17.92 18.76
CA CYS A 395 -26.69 17.12 18.13
C CYS A 395 -28.09 17.58 18.56
N PHE A 396 -28.25 18.26 19.70
CA PHE A 396 -29.55 18.75 20.15
C PHE A 396 -29.69 20.28 20.02
N ASP A 397 -28.70 20.93 19.41
CA ASP A 397 -28.81 22.31 18.98
C ASP A 397 -29.57 22.37 17.65
N CYS A 398 -30.79 22.89 17.67
CA CYS A 398 -31.62 22.99 16.48
C CYS A 398 -32.64 24.13 16.60
N MET A 399 -33.04 24.66 15.45
CA MET A 399 -34.02 25.75 15.37
C MET A 399 -35.48 25.29 15.56
N HIS A 400 -35.71 24.00 15.82
CA HIS A 400 -37.04 23.47 16.07
C HIS A 400 -37.48 23.80 17.50
N GLN A 401 -38.72 24.27 17.64
CA GLN A 401 -39.29 24.58 18.95
C GLN A 401 -39.30 23.35 19.87
N ASP A 402 -39.00 23.59 21.15
CA ASP A 402 -39.29 22.66 22.22
C ASP A 402 -40.81 22.51 22.44
N ILE A 403 -41.19 21.65 23.38
CA ILE A 403 -42.60 21.36 23.71
C ILE A 403 -43.33 22.59 24.30
N PHE A 404 -42.57 23.64 24.67
CA PHE A 404 -43.07 24.88 25.26
C PHE A 404 -43.02 26.06 24.26
N GLY A 405 -42.61 25.83 23.00
CA GLY A 405 -42.53 26.85 21.96
C GLY A 405 -41.23 27.67 21.96
N ASN A 406 -40.24 27.31 22.78
CA ASN A 406 -38.95 27.99 22.83
C ASN A 406 -37.97 27.38 21.81
N SER A 407 -37.27 28.24 21.08
CA SER A 407 -36.10 27.82 20.29
C SER A 407 -34.89 27.73 21.22
N PHE A 408 -34.26 26.55 21.29
CA PHE A 408 -32.97 26.41 21.98
C PHE A 408 -31.87 26.79 20.99
N VAL A 409 -31.27 27.96 21.21
CA VAL A 409 -30.00 28.32 20.59
C VAL A 409 -28.98 28.22 21.70
N TRP A 410 -28.11 27.20 21.67
CA TRP A 410 -26.96 27.19 22.56
C TRP A 410 -26.09 28.41 22.24
N SER A 411 -25.55 29.07 23.27
CA SER A 411 -24.64 30.20 23.06
C SER A 411 -23.51 29.73 22.15
N THR A 412 -23.26 30.44 21.04
CA THR A 412 -22.19 30.15 20.07
C THR A 412 -20.93 29.71 20.81
N PRO A 413 -20.40 28.50 20.53
CA PRO A 413 -19.13 28.09 21.11
C PRO A 413 -18.10 29.17 20.85
N GLU A 414 -17.36 29.59 21.87
CA GLU A 414 -16.25 30.53 21.70
C GLU A 414 -15.33 30.00 20.57
N GLU A 415 -15.03 30.85 19.58
CA GLU A 415 -14.32 30.50 18.32
C GLU A 415 -12.98 29.75 18.54
N GLU A 416 -12.42 29.79 19.76
CA GLU A 416 -11.20 29.09 20.13
C GLU A 416 -11.33 27.54 20.20
N ILE A 417 -12.55 26.97 20.17
CA ILE A 417 -12.78 25.55 20.53
C ILE A 417 -12.90 24.61 19.31
N LEU A 418 -13.23 25.08 18.11
CA LEU A 418 -13.54 24.21 16.96
C LEU A 418 -12.72 24.59 15.71
N PRO A 419 -11.54 23.96 15.49
CA PRO A 419 -10.76 24.16 14.27
C PRO A 419 -11.56 23.70 13.05
N GLY A 420 -11.76 24.59 12.07
CA GLY A 420 -12.47 24.30 10.82
C GLY A 420 -13.98 24.63 10.83
N TRP A 421 -14.52 25.18 11.93
CA TRP A 421 -15.89 25.67 11.96
C TRP A 421 -15.97 27.08 11.32
N THR A 422 -16.78 27.21 10.25
CA THR A 422 -17.10 28.52 9.65
C THR A 422 -18.61 28.68 9.55
N SER A 423 -19.12 29.86 9.93
CA SER A 423 -20.55 30.19 9.90
C SER A 423 -21.12 30.34 8.47
N SER A 424 -20.30 30.20 7.44
CA SER A 424 -20.58 30.65 6.06
C SER A 424 -20.98 29.54 5.09
N VAL A 425 -20.94 28.26 5.47
CA VAL A 425 -21.20 27.12 4.55
C VAL A 425 -22.34 26.22 5.03
N ILE A 426 -23.09 26.62 6.06
CA ILE A 426 -24.02 25.71 6.72
C ILE A 426 -25.33 25.59 5.90
N LYS A 427 -25.59 24.40 5.35
CA LYS A 427 -26.97 23.91 5.28
C LYS A 427 -27.28 23.43 6.69
N ASP A 428 -28.06 24.19 7.45
CA ASP A 428 -28.39 23.88 8.86
C ASP A 428 -29.18 22.56 8.92
N ASN A 429 -28.49 21.43 8.86
CA ASN A 429 -29.08 20.11 8.99
C ASN A 429 -28.85 19.65 10.43
N PRO A 430 -29.79 19.95 11.35
CA PRO A 430 -29.70 19.49 12.72
C PRO A 430 -29.83 17.97 12.77
N PHE A 431 -29.31 17.36 13.84
CA PHE A 431 -29.39 15.91 14.02
C PHE A 431 -30.81 15.37 13.95
N CYS A 432 -31.81 16.12 14.44
CA CYS A 432 -33.21 15.70 14.37
C CYS A 432 -33.74 15.55 12.94
N ASP A 433 -33.18 16.28 11.98
CA ASP A 433 -33.53 16.15 10.56
C ASP A 433 -32.77 15.00 9.93
N PHE A 434 -31.48 14.90 10.26
CA PHE A 434 -30.61 13.81 9.83
C PHE A 434 -31.10 12.43 10.28
N ILE A 435 -31.37 12.23 11.57
CA ILE A 435 -31.76 10.92 12.12
C ILE A 435 -33.19 10.53 11.77
N ALA A 436 -34.07 11.50 11.46
CA ALA A 436 -35.48 11.25 11.16
C ALA A 436 -35.71 10.71 9.74
N VAL A 437 -34.70 10.69 8.87
CA VAL A 437 -34.85 10.16 7.51
C VAL A 437 -35.25 8.67 7.54
N PRO A 438 -36.06 8.19 6.57
CA PRO A 438 -36.66 6.85 6.64
C PRO A 438 -35.68 5.69 6.83
N TRP A 439 -34.46 5.81 6.30
CA TRP A 439 -33.43 4.76 6.41
C TRP A 439 -32.59 4.85 7.69
N LEU A 440 -32.61 5.97 8.45
CA LEU A 440 -31.90 6.09 9.74
C LEU A 440 -32.83 6.10 10.96
N LYS A 441 -34.12 6.42 10.79
CA LYS A 441 -35.07 6.60 11.90
C LYS A 441 -35.13 5.44 12.90
N HIS A 442 -34.84 4.22 12.44
CA HIS A 442 -34.83 3.01 13.26
C HIS A 442 -33.66 2.95 14.26
N LEU A 443 -32.61 3.76 14.05
CA LEU A 443 -31.46 3.88 14.94
C LEU A 443 -31.67 4.95 16.02
N ALA A 444 -32.65 5.84 15.84
CA ALA A 444 -32.84 7.02 16.70
C ALA A 444 -32.97 6.66 18.18
N GLY A 445 -33.73 5.60 18.50
CA GLY A 445 -33.93 5.14 19.88
C GLY A 445 -32.61 4.75 20.54
N LYS A 446 -31.86 3.84 19.91
CA LYS A 446 -30.55 3.39 20.40
C LYS A 446 -29.54 4.53 20.53
N VAL A 447 -29.40 5.35 19.49
CA VAL A 447 -28.42 6.45 19.46
C VAL A 447 -28.73 7.48 20.55
N VAL A 448 -29.98 7.94 20.65
CA VAL A 448 -30.36 8.93 21.68
C VAL A 448 -30.23 8.32 23.08
N ARG A 449 -30.55 7.03 23.25
CA ARG A 449 -30.34 6.35 24.52
C ARG A 449 -28.88 6.38 24.94
N ILE A 450 -27.95 6.15 24.02
CA ILE A 450 -26.51 6.26 24.26
C ILE A 450 -26.11 7.71 24.59
N PHE A 451 -26.62 8.69 23.83
CA PHE A 451 -26.30 10.12 24.03
C PHE A 451 -26.63 10.61 25.45
N ILE A 452 -27.74 10.14 26.02
CA ILE A 452 -28.17 10.48 27.38
C ILE A 452 -27.10 10.14 28.43
N ASP A 453 -26.26 9.12 28.21
CA ASP A 453 -25.16 8.76 29.12
C ASP A 453 -24.00 9.78 29.15
N TYR A 454 -24.00 10.74 28.23
CA TYR A 454 -22.99 11.79 28.09
C TYR A 454 -23.55 13.20 28.31
N MET A 455 -24.83 13.33 28.68
CA MET A 455 -25.51 14.61 28.88
C MET A 455 -26.18 14.70 30.25
N ASP A 456 -26.26 15.91 30.80
CA ASP A 456 -27.01 16.20 32.02
C ASP A 456 -28.50 16.42 31.75
N TYR A 457 -28.83 17.02 30.60
CA TYR A 457 -30.17 17.28 30.11
C TYR A 457 -30.22 17.13 28.59
N VAL A 458 -31.33 16.61 28.05
CA VAL A 458 -31.52 16.46 26.60
C VAL A 458 -32.75 17.26 26.16
N PRO A 459 -32.58 18.38 25.43
CA PRO A 459 -33.70 19.14 24.90
C PRO A 459 -34.28 18.43 23.67
N LEU A 460 -35.33 17.63 23.89
CA LEU A 460 -36.04 16.97 22.78
C LEU A 460 -36.95 17.97 22.06
N CYS A 461 -36.59 18.34 20.83
CA CYS A 461 -37.51 19.06 19.94
C CYS A 461 -38.69 18.17 19.52
N THR A 462 -39.77 18.79 19.04
CA THR A 462 -41.01 18.10 18.64
C THR A 462 -40.77 16.98 17.62
N LYS A 463 -39.86 17.20 16.65
CA LYS A 463 -39.55 16.25 15.59
C LYS A 463 -38.86 14.99 16.09
N ILE A 464 -37.77 15.15 16.86
CA ILE A 464 -37.05 13.98 17.39
C ILE A 464 -37.90 13.22 18.41
N LYS A 465 -38.72 13.92 19.20
CA LYS A 465 -39.66 13.29 20.12
C LYS A 465 -40.65 12.38 19.39
N PHE A 466 -41.26 12.86 18.30
CA PHE A 466 -42.18 12.04 17.50
C PHE A 466 -41.51 10.78 16.94
N VAL A 467 -40.25 10.90 16.47
CA VAL A 467 -39.49 9.73 16.02
C VAL A 467 -39.24 8.77 17.18
N LEU A 468 -38.79 9.27 18.33
CA LEU A 468 -38.47 8.48 19.51
C LEU A 468 -39.68 7.75 20.07
N GLU A 469 -40.86 8.36 20.12
CA GLU A 469 -42.10 7.73 20.62
C GLU A 469 -42.47 6.42 19.92
N THR A 470 -41.96 6.21 18.70
CA THR A 470 -42.16 4.97 17.91
C THR A 470 -41.07 3.91 18.13
N GLN A 471 -40.01 4.23 18.88
CA GLN A 471 -38.85 3.35 19.09
C GLN A 471 -39.02 2.46 20.33
N LYS A 472 -38.36 1.30 20.32
CA LYS A 472 -38.38 0.33 21.42
C LYS A 472 -37.80 0.90 22.72
N GLU A 473 -36.80 1.77 22.59
CA GLU A 473 -36.04 2.37 23.70
C GLU A 473 -36.80 3.52 24.37
N TRP A 474 -37.93 3.98 23.82
CA TRP A 474 -38.67 5.15 24.33
C TRP A 474 -39.09 5.07 25.79
N PRO A 475 -39.63 3.94 26.31
CA PRO A 475 -40.04 3.87 27.71
C PRO A 475 -38.86 4.12 28.66
N GLU A 476 -37.68 3.59 28.32
CA GLU A 476 -36.46 3.80 29.10
C GLU A 476 -35.96 5.24 28.97
N ILE A 477 -35.88 5.77 27.76
CA ILE A 477 -35.48 7.16 27.50
C ILE A 477 -36.36 8.13 28.30
N ARG A 478 -37.68 7.96 28.20
CA ARG A 478 -38.65 8.80 28.90
C ARG A 478 -38.49 8.69 30.42
N GLN A 479 -38.35 7.47 30.94
CA GLN A 479 -38.12 7.26 32.36
C GLN A 479 -36.85 7.99 32.84
N ILE A 480 -35.78 7.98 32.05
CA ILE A 480 -34.55 8.68 32.39
C ILE A 480 -34.72 10.20 32.37
N LEU A 481 -35.43 10.74 31.37
CA LEU A 481 -35.60 12.19 31.20
C LEU A 481 -36.63 12.79 32.18
N ASP A 482 -37.63 12.01 32.60
CA ASP A 482 -38.65 12.44 33.57
C ASP A 482 -38.11 12.49 35.02
N ASN A 483 -36.91 11.95 35.28
CA ASN A 483 -36.30 11.89 36.61
C ASN A 483 -35.01 12.72 36.71
N PRO A 484 -34.71 13.33 37.89
CA PRO A 484 -33.42 13.94 38.13
C PRO A 484 -32.27 12.95 37.92
N ARG A 485 -31.22 13.39 37.21
CA ARG A 485 -30.04 12.55 36.95
C ARG A 485 -29.29 12.23 38.26
N PRO A 486 -28.70 11.03 38.39
CA PRO A 486 -27.92 10.68 39.58
C PRO A 486 -26.77 11.67 39.83
N LEU A 487 -26.51 12.02 41.09
CA LEU A 487 -25.39 12.91 41.44
C LEU A 487 -24.05 12.38 40.93
N LYS A 488 -23.84 11.06 41.00
CA LYS A 488 -22.67 10.38 40.43
C LYS A 488 -22.51 10.67 38.93
N HIS A 489 -23.59 10.78 38.16
CA HIS A 489 -23.52 11.11 36.73
C HIS A 489 -23.15 12.57 36.51
N LEU A 490 -23.85 13.49 37.19
CA LEU A 490 -23.61 14.93 37.09
C LEU A 490 -22.19 15.33 37.51
N CYS A 491 -21.65 14.70 38.56
CA CYS A 491 -20.27 14.90 38.98
C CYS A 491 -19.27 14.50 37.88
N ARG A 492 -19.52 13.40 37.16
CA ARG A 492 -18.64 12.94 36.07
C ARG A 492 -18.55 13.99 34.98
N LEU A 493 -19.71 14.47 34.53
CA LEU A 493 -19.82 15.48 33.47
C LEU A 493 -19.11 16.77 33.88
N LYS A 494 -19.36 17.25 35.12
CA LYS A 494 -18.71 18.46 35.63
C LYS A 494 -17.20 18.32 35.71
N ILE A 495 -16.69 17.18 36.19
CA ILE A 495 -15.24 16.90 36.24
C ILE A 495 -14.65 16.91 34.83
N ARG A 496 -15.26 16.18 33.89
CA ARG A 496 -14.79 16.13 32.49
C ARG A 496 -14.77 17.51 31.83
N LYS A 497 -15.82 18.32 32.04
CA LYS A 497 -15.90 19.70 31.56
C LYS A 497 -14.77 20.57 32.10
N LEU A 498 -14.45 20.45 33.40
CA LEU A 498 -13.35 21.19 34.03
C LEU A 498 -11.96 20.68 33.60
N MET A 499 -11.83 19.40 33.27
CA MET A 499 -10.57 18.85 32.75
C MET A 499 -10.27 19.30 31.32
N GLY A 500 -11.32 19.49 30.51
CA GLY A 500 -11.21 19.89 29.11
C GLY A 500 -10.77 18.76 28.18
N LEU A 501 -11.10 18.91 26.89
CA LEU A 501 -10.91 17.89 25.85
C LEU A 501 -9.45 17.42 25.71
N ARG A 502 -8.50 18.38 25.69
CA ARG A 502 -7.07 18.10 25.49
C ARG A 502 -6.50 17.14 26.54
N ARG A 503 -6.96 17.23 27.79
CA ARG A 503 -6.50 16.37 28.89
C ARG A 503 -7.16 14.99 28.84
N LEU A 504 -8.40 14.92 28.38
CA LEU A 504 -9.15 13.67 28.24
C LEU A 504 -8.63 12.81 27.06
N GLN A 505 -8.28 13.44 25.94
CA GLN A 505 -7.84 12.74 24.73
C GLN A 505 -6.42 12.16 24.84
N LYS A 506 -5.48 12.90 25.45
CA LYS A 506 -4.11 12.41 25.63
C LYS A 506 -4.03 11.40 26.78
N LEU A 507 -4.18 10.12 26.45
CA LEU A 507 -4.06 9.00 27.41
C LEU A 507 -2.76 9.03 28.23
N SER A 508 -1.65 9.50 27.63
CA SER A 508 -0.37 9.71 28.31
C SER A 508 -0.47 10.76 29.44
N SER A 509 -1.33 11.76 29.30
CA SER A 509 -1.60 12.77 30.33
C SER A 509 -2.45 12.17 31.47
N MET A 510 -3.44 11.34 31.13
CA MET A 510 -4.28 10.64 32.12
C MET A 510 -3.50 9.60 32.93
N LYS A 511 -2.53 8.89 32.32
CA LYS A 511 -1.63 7.97 33.03
C LYS A 511 -0.82 8.71 34.10
N LYS A 512 -0.28 9.89 33.77
CA LYS A 512 0.53 10.74 34.67
C LYS A 512 -0.27 11.43 35.77
N PHE A 513 -1.60 11.50 35.65
CA PHE A 513 -2.44 12.19 36.61
C PHE A 513 -2.51 11.43 37.95
N PRO A 514 -2.34 12.08 39.11
CA PRO A 514 -2.26 11.42 40.42
C PRO A 514 -3.65 11.06 40.98
N LEU A 515 -4.48 10.40 40.18
CA LEU A 515 -5.80 9.89 40.60
C LEU A 515 -5.74 8.37 40.80
N PRO A 516 -6.47 7.83 41.80
CA PRO A 516 -6.69 6.40 41.93
C PRO A 516 -7.25 5.78 40.63
N PRO A 517 -6.90 4.51 40.31
CA PRO A 517 -7.37 3.83 39.09
C PRO A 517 -8.89 3.84 38.94
N VAL A 518 -9.63 3.65 40.04
CA VAL A 518 -11.10 3.66 40.05
C VAL A 518 -11.66 5.00 39.58
N LEU A 519 -11.07 6.12 40.02
CA LEU A 519 -11.50 7.46 39.59
C LEU A 519 -11.11 7.73 38.14
N LYS A 520 -9.95 7.25 37.68
CA LYS A 520 -9.55 7.32 36.26
C LYS A 520 -10.56 6.58 35.38
N ASN A 521 -10.88 5.33 35.73
CA ASN A 521 -11.84 4.51 35.00
C ASN A 521 -13.22 5.18 34.96
N TYR A 522 -13.67 5.71 36.11
CA TYR A 522 -14.91 6.46 36.22
C TYR A 522 -14.94 7.73 35.34
N ILE A 523 -13.85 8.49 35.25
CA ILE A 523 -13.76 9.70 34.40
C ILE A 523 -13.71 9.34 32.91
N LEU A 524 -13.04 8.22 32.57
CA LEU A 524 -12.82 7.77 31.20
C LEU A 524 -13.99 6.95 30.63
N TYR A 525 -15.10 6.83 31.35
CA TYR A 525 -16.23 5.98 30.95
C TYR A 525 -15.79 4.55 30.62
N LYS A 526 -14.89 3.98 31.42
CA LYS A 526 -14.36 2.63 31.15
C LYS A 526 -15.43 1.54 31.17
N GLU A 527 -16.55 1.76 31.87
CA GLU A 527 -17.71 0.85 31.80
C GLU A 527 -18.47 0.89 30.47
N TYR A 528 -18.19 1.87 29.61
CA TYR A 528 -18.74 2.00 28.26
C TYR A 528 -17.66 1.79 27.19
N ASP A 529 -16.48 1.30 27.57
CA ASP A 529 -15.41 0.96 26.64
C ASP A 529 -15.61 -0.47 26.16
N LEU A 530 -16.47 -0.63 25.15
CA LEU A 530 -16.85 -1.93 24.59
C LEU A 530 -15.73 -2.54 23.73
N TYR A 531 -14.66 -1.79 23.46
CA TYR A 531 -13.55 -2.26 22.64
C TYR A 531 -12.69 -3.25 23.43
N GLY A 532 -12.78 -4.55 23.07
CA GLY A 532 -12.03 -5.63 23.71
C GLY A 532 -12.84 -6.48 24.71
N GLU A 533 -14.09 -6.09 25.00
CA GLU A 533 -15.07 -7.01 25.57
C GLU A 533 -15.53 -7.91 24.40
N GLY A 534 -14.99 -9.12 24.33
CA GLY A 534 -15.35 -10.09 23.29
C GLY A 534 -16.86 -10.13 23.13
N ILE A 535 -17.31 -9.83 21.90
CA ILE A 535 -18.71 -9.76 21.52
C ILE A 535 -19.36 -11.11 21.85
N HIS A 536 -20.01 -11.22 23.01
CA HIS A 536 -21.05 -12.22 23.24
C HIS A 536 -22.30 -11.69 22.54
N LEU A 537 -22.43 -12.02 21.26
CA LEU A 537 -23.71 -12.02 20.58
C LEU A 537 -24.51 -13.20 21.17
N ASP A 538 -25.48 -12.88 22.02
CA ASP A 538 -26.68 -13.72 22.18
C ASP A 538 -27.70 -13.37 21.10
#